data_AF-A0A940W512-F1
#
_entry.id   AF-A0A940W512-F1
#
_cell.length_a   1.000
_cell.length_b   1.000
_cell.length_c   1.000
_cell.angle_alpha   90.00
_cell.angle_beta   90.00
_cell.angle_gamma   90.00
#
_symmetry.space_group_name_H-M   'P 1'
#
loop_
_entity.id
_entity.type
_entity.pdbx_description
1 polymer ?
#
loop_
_entity_poly.entity_id
_entity_poly.type
_entity_poly.pdbx_seq_one_letter_code
_entity_poly.pdbx_strand_id
1 'polypeptide(L)' 'MANWSMEEALRLALRLEEENFVEYEKNAAEATNPGVKSMFRFLAGEERNHIKLIKDKMEQFHVKP' A
#
# COMPACT_ATOMS: atom_id res chain seq x y z
N MET A 1 0.20 19.98 15.83
CA MET A 1 0.48 18.72 15.11
C MET A 1 -0.59 17.72 15.51
N ALA A 2 -1.15 16.98 14.57
CA ALA A 2 -2.17 15.99 14.90
C ALA A 2 -1.57 14.89 15.81
N ASN A 3 -2.31 14.49 16.85
CA ASN A 3 -1.91 13.42 17.76
C ASN A 3 -2.64 12.13 17.36
N TRP A 4 -1.93 11.22 16.70
CA TRP A 4 -2.49 9.96 16.20
C TRP A 4 -2.15 8.82 17.17
N SER A 5 -3.11 7.94 17.44
CA SER A 5 -2.82 6.64 18.05
C SER A 5 -2.08 5.73 17.05
N MET A 6 -1.39 4.72 17.58
CA MET A 6 -0.74 3.70 16.74
C MET A 6 -1.76 2.96 15.87
N GLU A 7 -2.96 2.68 16.40
CA GLU A 7 -4.03 2.05 15.64
C GLU A 7 -4.49 2.91 14.46
N GLU A 8 -4.75 4.20 14.69
CA GLU A 8 -5.17 5.12 13.61
C GLU A 8 -4.10 5.23 12.52
N ALA A 9 -2.82 5.30 12.91
CA ALA A 9 -1.70 5.35 11.98
C ALA A 9 -1.59 4.06 11.12
N LEU A 10 -1.69 2.88 11.75
CA LEU A 10 -1.59 1.61 11.03
C LEU A 10 -2.80 1.36 10.12
N ARG A 11 -4.01 1.72 10.54
CA ARG A 11 -5.21 1.63 9.70
C ARG A 11 -5.14 2.56 8.50
N LEU A 12 -4.68 3.80 8.71
CA LEU A 12 -4.50 4.73 7.61
C LEU A 12 -3.45 4.21 6.62
N ALA A 13 -2.29 3.75 7.13
CA ALA A 13 -1.23 3.20 6.30
C ALA A 13 -1.73 2.01 5.48
N LEU A 14 -2.41 1.04 6.12
CA LEU A 14 -2.94 -0.13 5.41
C LEU A 14 -3.89 0.27 4.28
N ARG A 15 -4.83 1.18 4.56
CA ARG A 15 -5.78 1.65 3.54
C ARG A 15 -5.05 2.32 2.37
N LEU A 16 -4.06 3.19 2.66
CA LEU A 16 -3.31 3.88 1.61
C LEU A 16 -2.56 2.91 0.71
N GLU A 17 -1.89 1.89 1.27
CA GLU A 17 -1.16 0.93 0.44
C GLU A 17 -2.09 0.00 -0.35
N GLU A 18 -3.26 -0.36 0.19
CA GLU A 18 -4.27 -1.11 -0.56
C GLU A 18 -4.87 -0.26 -1.72
N GLU A 19 -5.12 1.03 -1.50
CA GLU A 19 -5.56 1.97 -2.54
C GLU A 19 -4.47 2.19 -3.61
N ASN A 20 -3.22 2.42 -3.19
CA ASN A 20 -2.07 2.61 -4.09
C ASN A 20 -1.82 1.36 -4.95
N PHE A 21 -1.91 0.17 -4.35
CA PHE A 21 -1.77 -1.09 -5.08
C PHE A 21 -2.77 -1.18 -6.24
N VAL A 22 -4.05 -0.91 -5.98
CA VAL A 22 -5.11 -0.94 -7.01
C VAL A 22 -4.86 0.12 -8.07
N GLU A 23 -4.49 1.34 -7.67
CA GLU A 23 -4.23 2.44 -8.59
C GLU A 23 -3.01 2.17 -9.49
N TYR A 24 -1.94 1.57 -8.97
CA TYR A 24 -0.78 1.19 -9.77
C TYR A 24 -1.07 0.03 -10.73
N GLU A 25 -1.84 -0.97 -10.33
CA GLU A 25 -2.28 -2.03 -11.26
C GLU A 25 -3.12 -1.46 -12.40
N LYS A 26 -4.05 -0.54 -12.09
CA LYS A 26 -4.86 0.16 -13.09
C LYS A 26 -3.98 1.00 -14.03
N ASN A 27 -3.08 1.80 -13.48
CA ASN A 27 -2.16 2.63 -14.28
C ASN A 27 -1.23 1.79 -15.15
N ALA A 28 -0.79 0.61 -14.69
CA ALA A 28 -0.05 -0.34 -15.51
C ALA A 28 -0.88 -0.93 -16.65
N ALA A 29 -2.19 -1.12 -16.45
CA ALA A 29 -3.10 -1.61 -17.49
C ALA A 29 -3.36 -0.55 -18.57
N GLU A 30 -3.46 0.72 -18.18
CA GLU A 30 -3.73 1.86 -19.07
C GLU A 30 -2.46 2.40 -19.76
N ALA A 31 -1.27 2.14 -19.22
CA ALA A 31 -0.01 2.62 -19.78
C ALA A 31 0.33 1.99 -21.14
N THR A 32 0.53 2.85 -22.14
CA THR A 32 0.94 2.46 -23.51
C THR A 32 2.45 2.34 -23.68
N ASN A 33 3.22 3.16 -22.96
CA ASN A 33 4.67 3.08 -22.96
C ASN A 33 5.14 1.86 -22.15
N PRO A 34 5.94 0.94 -22.72
CA PRO A 34 6.39 -0.27 -22.02
C PRO A 34 7.19 0.00 -20.73
N GLY A 35 8.00 1.06 -20.71
CA GLY A 35 8.78 1.45 -19.53
C GLY A 35 7.89 1.94 -18.39
N VAL A 36 6.90 2.79 -18.71
CA VAL A 36 5.92 3.29 -17.73
C VAL A 36 5.06 2.14 -17.18
N LYS A 37 4.63 1.21 -18.05
CA LYS A 37 3.91 0.01 -17.63
C LYS A 37 4.73 -0.85 -16.66
N SER A 38 6.02 -1.05 -16.96
CA SER A 38 6.92 -1.79 -16.08
C SER A 38 7.13 -1.09 -14.74
N MET A 39 7.23 0.24 -14.75
CA MET A 39 7.36 1.04 -13.53
C MET A 39 6.13 0.88 -12.63
N PHE A 40 4.91 1.01 -13.16
CA PHE A 40 3.70 0.83 -12.35
C PHE A 40 3.54 -0.60 -11.82
N ARG A 41 3.91 -1.62 -12.60
CA ARG A 41 3.94 -3.01 -12.10
C ARG A 41 4.94 -3.21 -10.97
N PHE A 42 6.11 -2.57 -11.06
CA PHE A 42 7.09 -2.60 -9.99
C PHE A 42 6.54 -1.96 -8.71
N LEU A 43 5.94 -0.77 -8.81
CA LEU A 43 5.33 -0.08 -7.68
C LEU A 43 4.19 -0.89 -7.04
N ALA A 44 3.29 -1.46 -7.84
CA ALA A 44 2.26 -2.38 -7.33
C ALA A 44 2.86 -3.60 -6.60
N GLY A 45 4.00 -4.11 -7.07
CA GLY A 45 4.74 -5.17 -6.39
C GLY A 45 5.25 -4.75 -5.01
N GLU A 46 5.81 -3.54 -4.90
CA GLU A 46 6.28 -2.99 -3.63
C GLU A 46 5.15 -2.78 -2.63
N GLU A 47 3.96 -2.32 -3.07
CA GLU A 47 2.83 -2.15 -2.15
C GLU A 47 2.35 -3.45 -1.53
N ARG A 48 2.48 -4.59 -2.22
CA ARG A 48 2.20 -5.90 -1.60
C ARG A 48 3.14 -6.19 -0.43
N ASN A 49 4.41 -5.81 -0.53
CA ASN A 49 5.39 -5.96 0.53
C ASN A 49 5.06 -5.02 1.71
N HIS A 50 4.68 -3.77 1.43
CA HIS A 50 4.26 -2.81 2.44
C HIS A 50 2.99 -3.25 3.18
N ILE A 51 1.96 -3.68 2.45
CA ILE A 51 0.72 -4.23 3.03
C ILE A 51 1.02 -5.38 3.97
N LYS A 52 1.88 -6.32 3.57
CA LYS A 52 2.29 -7.44 4.42
C LYS A 52 2.98 -6.93 5.69
N LEU A 53 3.95 -6.02 5.56
CA LEU A 53 4.66 -5.44 6.69
C LEU A 53 3.71 -4.74 7.67
N ILE A 54 2.74 -3.98 7.15
CA ILE A 54 1.75 -3.27 7.99
C ILE A 54 0.85 -4.27 8.71
N LYS A 55 0.39 -5.33 8.04
CA LYS A 55 -0.40 -6.40 8.70
C LYS A 55 0.39 -7.10 9.80
N ASP A 56 1.66 -7.40 9.58
CA ASP A 56 2.56 -7.95 10.60
C ASP A 56 2.70 -6.99 11.80
N LYS A 57 2.75 -5.66 11.55
CA LYS A 57 2.76 -4.64 12.61
C LYS A 57 1.43 -4.51 13.34
N MET A 58 0.30 -4.59 12.63
CA MET A 58 -1.02 -4.58 13.24
C MET A 58 -1.16 -5.74 14.23
N GLU A 59 -0.71 -6.95 13.87
CA GLU A 59 -0.66 -8.09 14.79
C GLU A 59 0.23 -7.78 16.02
N GLN A 60 1.45 -7.27 15.80
CA GLN A 60 2.38 -6.89 16.87
C GLN A 60 1.76 -5.90 17.87
N PHE A 61 0.97 -4.93 17.39
CA PHE A 61 0.33 -3.90 18.20
C PHE A 61 -1.12 -4.24 18.61
N HIS A 62 -1.58 -5.48 18.37
CA HIS A 62 -2.93 -5.96 18.68
C HIS A 62 -4.05 -5.14 18.01
N VAL A 63 -3.77 -4.59 16.84
CA VAL A 63 -4.72 -3.89 15.97
C VAL A 63 -5.32 -4.89 14.99
N LYS A 64 -6.65 -4.92 14.86
CA LYS A 64 -7.32 -5.78 13.88
C LYS A 64 -7.28 -5.14 12.50
N PRO A 65 -6.95 -5.88 11.42
CA PRO A 65 -7.06 -5.41 10.03
C PRO A 65 -8.41 -4.75 9.77
#